data_AF-A0A1F6GWJ7-F1
#
_entry.id   AF-A0A1F6GWJ7-F1
#
_cell.length_a   1.000
_cell.length_b   1.000
_cell.length_c   1.000
_cell.angle_alpha   90.00
_cell.angle_beta   90.00
_cell.angle_gamma   90.00
#
_symmetry.space_group_name_H-M   'P 1'
#
loop_
_entity.id
_entity.type
_entity.pdbx_description
1 polymer ?
#
loop_
_entity_poly.entity_id
_entity_poly.type
_entity_poly.pdbx_seq_one_letter_code
_entity_poly.pdbx_strand_id
1 'polypeptide(L)'
;MTRKTRLSRYTERKQKKTLFLSILGIIVLLFLLFKFGLPALINLSLFIAGNKGTPLSEGQNKLQFIPYPIFNASVSATNSAKIKVAGKAEEDSNVELYQNAKKIDQQDTDSEGKFEFEVVLNEEENTFTARQVIDNKKSDFSSPLVIIFKKSPPSLEITNPNDGDSFKKEDKVIEVTGTTDANTTVMVSGFYAIIDESNSFSYFLTLHDGDNEIKVASVDLAGNRAEKIIHVNYSP
;
A
#
# COMPACT_ATOMS: atom_id res chain seq x y z
N MET A 1 -34.73 50.31 -76.26
CA MET A 1 -33.87 49.23 -76.80
C MET A 1 -32.58 49.82 -77.33
N THR A 2 -31.50 49.81 -76.55
CA THR A 2 -30.18 50.29 -77.00
C THR A 2 -29.52 49.25 -77.92
N ARG A 3 -29.40 49.55 -79.21
CA ARG A 3 -28.75 48.68 -80.20
C ARG A 3 -27.24 48.60 -79.89
N LYS A 4 -26.80 47.51 -79.27
CA LYS A 4 -25.37 47.19 -79.12
C LYS A 4 -24.68 47.20 -80.49
N THR A 5 -23.75 48.13 -80.69
CA THR A 5 -22.94 48.30 -81.91
C THR A 5 -22.11 47.05 -82.18
N ARG A 6 -21.79 46.75 -83.45
CA ARG A 6 -21.06 45.53 -83.85
C ARG A 6 -19.71 45.39 -83.13
N LEU A 7 -19.04 46.52 -82.86
CA LEU A 7 -17.79 46.57 -82.12
C LEU A 7 -17.95 46.14 -80.65
N SER A 8 -19.03 46.57 -79.97
CA SER A 8 -19.29 46.19 -78.56
C SER A 8 -19.56 44.69 -78.39
N ARG A 9 -20.22 44.05 -79.36
CA ARG A 9 -20.44 42.59 -79.34
C ARG A 9 -19.16 41.80 -79.58
N TYR A 10 -18.23 42.35 -80.36
CA TYR A 10 -16.92 41.75 -80.60
C TYR A 10 -16.03 41.84 -79.36
N THR A 11 -15.97 43.00 -78.70
CA THR A 11 -15.21 43.18 -77.45
C THR A 11 -15.79 42.37 -76.29
N GLU A 12 -17.12 42.29 -76.15
CA GLU A 12 -17.77 41.47 -75.11
C GLU A 12 -17.49 39.97 -75.30
N ARG A 13 -17.50 39.47 -76.54
CA ARG A 13 -17.12 38.06 -76.84
C ARG A 13 -15.64 37.80 -76.57
N LYS A 14 -14.77 38.75 -76.93
CA LYS A 14 -13.32 38.65 -76.65
C LYS A 14 -13.04 38.65 -75.14
N GLN A 15 -13.68 39.54 -74.38
CA GLN A 15 -13.55 39.62 -72.93
C GLN A 15 -14.09 38.37 -72.23
N LYS A 16 -15.26 37.86 -72.64
CA LYS A 16 -15.81 36.60 -72.10
C LYS A 16 -14.89 35.41 -72.37
N LYS A 17 -14.29 35.33 -73.58
CA LYS A 17 -13.31 34.29 -73.91
C LYS A 17 -12.03 34.40 -73.06
N THR A 18 -11.51 35.62 -72.88
CA THR A 18 -10.33 35.85 -72.03
C THR A 18 -10.62 35.52 -70.56
N LEU A 19 -11.77 35.94 -70.02
CA LEU A 19 -12.18 35.63 -68.64
C LEU A 19 -12.37 34.13 -68.42
N PHE A 20 -13.00 33.45 -69.39
CA PHE A 20 -13.15 32.00 -69.33
C PHE A 20 -11.79 31.28 -69.34
N LEU A 21 -10.86 31.69 -70.22
CA LEU A 21 -9.52 31.13 -70.27
C LEU A 21 -8.72 31.40 -68.99
N SER A 22 -8.86 32.57 -68.37
CA SER A 22 -8.19 32.87 -67.10
C SER A 22 -8.76 32.07 -65.93
N ILE A 23 -10.08 31.89 -65.85
CA ILE A 23 -10.72 31.06 -64.82
C ILE A 23 -10.30 29.61 -64.98
N LEU A 24 -10.31 29.09 -66.21
CA LEU A 24 -9.84 27.73 -66.50
C LEU A 24 -8.37 27.55 -66.13
N GLY A 25 -7.52 28.55 -66.44
CA GLY A 25 -6.11 28.55 -66.03
C GLY A 25 -5.92 28.50 -64.51
N ILE A 26 -6.70 29.27 -63.75
CA ILE A 26 -6.68 29.26 -62.28
C ILE A 26 -7.12 27.90 -61.73
N ILE A 27 -8.18 27.31 -62.29
CA ILE A 27 -8.67 25.98 -61.87
C ILE A 27 -7.61 24.92 -62.14
N VAL A 28 -6.95 24.95 -63.31
CA VAL A 28 -5.86 24.03 -63.64
C VAL A 28 -4.67 24.24 -62.68
N LEU A 29 -4.33 25.49 -62.38
CA LEU A 29 -3.25 25.82 -61.42
C LEU A 29 -3.56 25.28 -60.02
N LEU A 30 -4.79 25.49 -59.53
CA LEU A 30 -5.25 24.97 -58.24
C LEU A 30 -5.25 23.44 -58.22
N PHE A 31 -5.71 22.80 -59.30
CA PHE A 31 -5.65 21.35 -59.44
C PHE A 31 -4.21 20.84 -59.38
N LEU A 32 -3.27 21.50 -60.08
CA LEU A 32 -1.85 21.15 -60.02
C LEU A 32 -1.25 21.37 -58.62
N LEU A 33 -1.63 22.45 -57.92
CA LEU A 33 -1.20 22.71 -56.55
C LEU A 33 -1.72 21.67 -55.56
N PHE A 34 -2.99 21.29 -55.64
CA PHE A 34 -3.54 20.25 -54.78
C PHE A 34 -2.99 18.87 -55.10
N LYS A 35 -2.86 18.54 -56.40
CA LYS A 35 -2.41 17.22 -56.85
C LYS A 35 -0.91 16.99 -56.68
N PHE A 36 -0.09 18.03 -56.89
CA PHE A 36 1.37 17.90 -56.90
C PHE A 36 2.06 18.76 -55.83
N GLY A 37 1.52 19.95 -55.53
CA GLY A 37 2.08 20.86 -54.53
C GLY A 37 1.98 20.33 -53.10
N LEU A 38 0.81 19.88 -52.66
CA LEU A 38 0.62 19.32 -51.31
C LEU A 38 1.52 18.08 -51.06
N PRO A 39 1.57 17.07 -51.94
CA PRO A 39 2.50 15.94 -51.76
C PRO A 39 3.96 16.38 -51.75
N ALA A 40 4.36 17.35 -52.58
CA ALA A 40 5.72 17.87 -52.58
C ALA A 40 6.07 18.58 -51.26
N LEU A 41 5.15 19.33 -50.66
CA LEU A 41 5.34 19.96 -49.36
C LEU A 41 5.42 18.94 -48.21
N ILE A 42 4.61 17.87 -48.25
CA ILE A 42 4.68 16.76 -47.28
C ILE A 42 6.05 16.07 -47.39
N ASN A 43 6.48 15.74 -48.60
CA ASN A 43 7.78 15.09 -48.83
C ASN A 43 8.96 15.99 -48.46
N LEU A 44 8.87 17.30 -48.74
CA LEU A 44 9.88 18.27 -48.34
C LEU A 44 9.91 18.43 -46.80
N SER A 45 8.76 18.45 -46.15
CA SER A 45 8.65 18.46 -44.68
C SER A 45 9.30 17.22 -44.07
N LEU A 46 9.03 16.03 -44.62
CA LEU A 46 9.67 14.77 -44.19
C LEU A 46 11.19 14.76 -44.44
N PHE A 47 11.63 15.35 -45.55
CA PHE A 47 13.05 15.46 -45.90
C PHE A 47 13.80 16.44 -44.97
N ILE A 48 13.22 17.61 -44.68
CA ILE A 48 13.76 18.60 -43.75
C ILE A 48 13.68 18.11 -42.30
N ALA A 49 12.64 17.35 -41.95
CA ALA A 49 12.50 16.68 -40.65
C ALA A 49 13.54 15.56 -40.44
N GLY A 50 14.28 15.19 -41.49
CA GLY A 50 15.55 14.50 -41.42
C GLY A 50 15.47 13.08 -40.86
N ASN A 51 15.47 12.07 -41.75
CA ASN A 51 15.96 10.70 -41.53
C ASN A 51 15.74 10.02 -40.15
N LYS A 52 14.67 10.36 -39.43
CA LYS A 52 14.03 9.48 -38.45
C LYS A 52 12.75 9.01 -39.10
N GLY A 53 12.88 7.97 -39.92
CA GLY A 53 11.78 7.07 -40.22
C GLY A 53 11.34 6.40 -38.93
N THR A 54 10.63 7.13 -38.08
CA THR A 54 9.66 6.53 -37.19
C THR A 54 8.36 6.59 -37.97
N PRO A 55 7.75 5.46 -38.36
CA PRO A 55 6.30 5.42 -38.42
C PRO A 55 5.83 6.07 -37.12
N LEU A 56 4.75 6.85 -37.17
CA LEU A 56 3.96 7.07 -35.97
C LEU A 56 3.53 5.67 -35.52
N SER A 57 4.38 4.97 -34.76
CA SER A 57 3.91 4.04 -33.77
C SER A 57 2.95 4.89 -32.99
N GLU A 58 1.67 4.54 -33.07
CA GLU A 58 0.83 4.60 -31.89
C GLU A 58 1.66 3.94 -30.80
N GLY A 59 2.50 4.76 -30.14
CA GLY A 59 3.17 4.39 -28.93
C GLY A 59 2.03 4.16 -27.99
N GLN A 60 1.62 2.90 -27.90
CA GLN A 60 0.99 2.33 -26.74
C GLN A 60 1.97 2.49 -25.56
N ASN A 61 2.29 3.73 -25.18
CA ASN A 61 2.52 4.06 -23.79
C ASN A 61 1.14 4.10 -23.12
N LYS A 62 0.38 3.01 -23.27
CA LYS A 62 -0.53 2.59 -22.22
C LYS A 62 0.46 2.23 -21.13
N LEU A 63 0.65 3.12 -20.15
CA LEU A 63 1.33 2.76 -18.91
C LEU A 63 0.67 1.45 -18.48
N GLN A 64 1.38 0.33 -18.63
CA GLN A 64 0.87 -0.95 -18.19
C GLN A 64 0.87 -0.87 -16.67
N PHE A 65 -0.31 -0.56 -16.14
CA PHE A 65 -0.54 -0.57 -14.71
C PHE A 65 -0.44 -2.02 -14.25
N ILE A 66 0.55 -2.30 -13.42
CA ILE A 66 0.73 -3.58 -12.75
C ILE A 66 0.24 -3.37 -11.31
N PRO A 67 -0.81 -4.07 -10.86
CA PRO A 67 -1.25 -3.94 -9.48
C PRO A 67 -0.13 -4.33 -8.52
N TYR A 68 -0.10 -3.77 -7.33
CA TYR A 68 0.86 -4.18 -6.30
C TYR A 68 0.35 -5.43 -5.56
N PRO A 69 1.26 -6.27 -5.01
CA PRO A 69 0.87 -7.39 -4.15
C PRO A 69 0.15 -6.91 -2.89
N ILE A 70 -0.73 -7.75 -2.36
CA ILE A 70 -1.47 -7.50 -1.12
C ILE A 70 -1.15 -8.61 -0.14
N PHE A 71 -0.67 -8.25 1.05
CA PHE A 71 -0.47 -9.22 2.13
C PHE A 71 -1.80 -9.68 2.70
N ASN A 72 -1.88 -10.95 3.08
CA ASN A 72 -2.94 -11.43 3.95
C ASN A 72 -2.75 -10.75 5.32
N ALA A 73 -3.83 -10.29 5.93
CA ALA A 73 -3.77 -9.74 7.28
C ALA A 73 -3.11 -10.76 8.22
N SER A 74 -1.99 -10.37 8.82
CA SER A 74 -1.23 -11.18 9.76
C SER A 74 -1.28 -10.56 11.16
N VAL A 75 -0.74 -11.26 12.16
CA VAL A 75 -0.59 -10.74 13.52
C VAL A 75 0.27 -9.47 13.52
N SER A 76 -0.10 -8.48 14.34
CA SER A 76 0.68 -7.24 14.51
C SER A 76 1.93 -7.44 15.38
N ALA A 77 1.98 -8.52 16.17
CA ALA A 77 3.13 -8.87 17.00
C ALA A 77 3.26 -10.39 17.16
N THR A 78 4.47 -10.86 17.45
CA THR A 78 4.75 -12.28 17.70
C THR A 78 5.97 -12.45 18.62
N ASN A 79 6.02 -13.58 19.31
CA ASN A 79 7.20 -14.03 20.04
C ASN A 79 8.01 -15.10 19.29
N SER A 80 7.61 -15.45 18.07
CA SER A 80 8.38 -16.31 17.18
C SER A 80 9.27 -15.48 16.28
N ALA A 81 10.58 -15.76 16.30
CA ALA A 81 11.54 -15.13 15.40
C ALA A 81 11.33 -15.52 13.93
N LYS A 82 10.54 -16.57 13.65
CA LYS A 82 10.23 -17.04 12.29
C LYS A 82 8.73 -16.99 12.07
N ILE A 83 8.33 -16.38 10.96
CA ILE A 83 6.92 -16.30 10.56
C ILE A 83 6.77 -16.58 9.07
N LYS A 84 5.52 -16.84 8.68
CA LYS A 84 5.09 -16.90 7.29
C LYS A 84 4.42 -15.57 6.91
N VAL A 85 4.92 -14.94 5.86
CA VAL A 85 4.30 -13.75 5.26
C VAL A 85 3.69 -14.18 3.93
N ALA A 86 2.37 -14.20 3.87
CA ALA A 86 1.62 -14.65 2.71
C ALA A 86 0.75 -13.53 2.14
N GLY A 87 0.35 -13.67 0.88
CA GLY A 87 -0.51 -12.70 0.21
C GLY A 87 -0.96 -13.13 -1.17
N LYS A 88 -1.49 -12.17 -1.92
CA LYS A 88 -1.91 -12.32 -3.31
C LYS A 88 -1.27 -11.27 -4.21
N ALA A 89 -0.97 -11.68 -5.43
CA ALA A 89 -0.49 -10.85 -6.52
C ALA A 89 -1.12 -11.37 -7.83
N GLU A 90 -0.65 -10.92 -8.99
CA GLU A 90 -1.06 -11.47 -10.28
C GLU A 90 -0.56 -12.92 -10.44
N GLU A 91 -1.31 -13.72 -11.19
CA GLU A 91 -0.91 -15.08 -11.58
C GLU A 91 0.39 -15.06 -12.39
N ASP A 92 1.22 -16.09 -12.24
CA ASP A 92 2.50 -16.26 -12.95
C ASP A 92 3.45 -15.03 -12.84
N SER A 93 3.39 -14.30 -11.72
CA SER A 93 4.22 -13.12 -11.46
C SER A 93 5.32 -13.41 -10.43
N ASN A 94 6.44 -12.70 -10.51
CA ASN A 94 7.52 -12.83 -9.53
C ASN A 94 7.39 -11.77 -8.43
N VAL A 95 7.13 -12.16 -7.19
CA VAL A 95 7.02 -11.24 -6.05
C VAL A 95 8.39 -11.05 -5.41
N GLU A 96 8.85 -9.80 -5.32
CA GLU A 96 10.04 -9.40 -4.55
C GLU A 96 9.61 -8.94 -3.15
N LEU A 97 10.13 -9.59 -2.10
CA LEU A 97 9.85 -9.24 -0.71
C LEU A 97 10.99 -8.39 -0.12
N TYR A 98 10.60 -7.34 0.59
CA TYR A 98 11.48 -6.42 1.28
C TYR A 98 11.17 -6.40 2.77
N GLN A 99 12.22 -6.39 3.58
CA GLN A 99 12.16 -6.17 5.03
C GLN A 99 13.02 -4.96 5.34
N ASN A 100 12.47 -3.97 6.02
CA ASN A 100 13.15 -2.73 6.39
C ASN A 100 13.85 -2.08 5.16
N ALA A 101 13.11 -1.99 4.05
CA ALA A 101 13.54 -1.47 2.74
C ALA A 101 14.67 -2.26 2.02
N LYS A 102 15.14 -3.38 2.57
CA LYS A 102 16.11 -4.27 1.92
C LYS A 102 15.39 -5.46 1.30
N LYS A 103 15.68 -5.77 0.03
CA LYS A 103 15.19 -7.01 -0.60
C LYS A 103 15.78 -8.21 0.15
N ILE A 104 14.92 -9.08 0.66
CA ILE A 104 15.32 -10.27 1.41
C ILE A 104 15.07 -11.56 0.63
N ASP A 105 14.04 -11.57 -0.21
CA ASP A 105 13.65 -12.77 -0.95
C ASP A 105 12.85 -12.44 -2.21
N GLN A 106 12.60 -13.45 -3.06
CA GLN A 106 11.66 -13.38 -4.17
C GLN A 106 11.09 -14.76 -4.52
N GLN A 107 9.84 -14.82 -4.96
CA GLN A 107 9.18 -16.08 -5.33
C GLN A 107 8.11 -15.84 -6.38
N ASP A 108 7.90 -16.82 -7.26
CA ASP A 108 6.80 -16.81 -8.22
C ASP A 108 5.46 -17.13 -7.53
N THR A 109 4.38 -16.47 -7.96
CA THR A 109 3.03 -16.81 -7.52
C THR A 109 2.57 -18.16 -8.06
N ASP A 110 1.64 -18.79 -7.34
CA ASP A 110 0.94 -19.97 -7.86
C ASP A 110 -0.12 -19.58 -8.91
N SER A 111 -0.81 -20.60 -9.45
CA SER A 111 -1.89 -20.43 -10.44
C SER A 111 -3.13 -19.69 -9.92
N GLU A 112 -3.19 -19.35 -8.63
CA GLU A 112 -4.23 -18.53 -8.02
C GLU A 112 -3.69 -17.15 -7.57
N GLY A 113 -2.45 -16.81 -7.96
CA GLY A 113 -1.78 -15.58 -7.62
C GLY A 113 -1.28 -15.52 -6.17
N LYS A 114 -1.21 -16.63 -5.43
CA LYS A 114 -0.77 -16.63 -4.03
C LYS A 114 0.75 -16.73 -3.93
N PHE A 115 1.30 -16.09 -2.89
CA PHE A 115 2.70 -16.22 -2.49
C PHE A 115 2.80 -16.42 -0.98
N GLU A 116 3.88 -17.06 -0.52
CA GLU A 116 4.20 -17.25 0.89
C GLU A 116 5.72 -17.28 1.10
N PHE A 117 6.23 -16.44 2.00
CA PHE A 117 7.64 -16.38 2.36
C PHE A 117 7.84 -16.79 3.83
N GLU A 118 8.85 -17.61 4.11
CA GLU A 118 9.34 -17.82 5.47
C GLU A 118 10.43 -16.81 5.79
N VAL A 119 10.17 -15.93 6.76
CA VAL A 119 11.07 -14.82 7.10
C VAL A 119 11.54 -14.89 8.55
N VAL A 120 12.75 -14.39 8.78
CA VAL A 120 13.32 -14.20 10.11
C VAL A 120 13.13 -12.74 10.52
N LEU A 121 12.53 -12.52 11.68
CA LEU A 121 12.29 -11.20 12.24
C LEU A 121 13.55 -10.68 12.94
N ASN A 122 13.85 -9.40 12.72
CA ASN A 122 14.75 -8.63 13.58
C ASN A 122 14.03 -8.30 14.88
N GLU A 123 14.76 -8.01 15.95
CA GLU A 123 14.14 -7.54 17.21
C GLU A 123 13.35 -6.25 16.96
N GLU A 124 12.29 -6.06 17.74
CA GLU A 124 11.38 -4.91 17.65
C GLU A 124 10.59 -4.89 16.33
N GLU A 125 10.55 -3.75 15.66
CA GLU A 125 9.67 -3.52 14.51
C GLU A 125 10.28 -4.08 13.21
N ASN A 126 9.46 -4.82 12.47
CA ASN A 126 9.77 -5.31 11.14
C ASN A 126 8.73 -4.79 10.15
N THR A 127 9.17 -4.00 9.19
CA THR A 127 8.32 -3.51 8.11
C THR A 127 8.54 -4.33 6.84
N PHE A 128 7.49 -5.01 6.38
CA PHE A 128 7.47 -5.75 5.13
C PHE A 128 6.76 -4.99 4.02
N THR A 129 7.38 -4.91 2.86
CA THR A 129 6.75 -4.42 1.63
C THR A 129 7.04 -5.41 0.50
N ALA A 130 6.12 -5.52 -0.45
CA ALA A 130 6.28 -6.39 -1.61
C ALA A 130 6.00 -5.62 -2.89
N ARG A 131 6.59 -6.05 -3.99
CA ARG A 131 6.23 -5.62 -5.35
C ARG A 131 6.36 -6.82 -6.29
N GLN A 132 5.61 -6.82 -7.37
CA GLN A 132 5.69 -7.90 -8.36
C GLN A 132 6.40 -7.46 -9.64
N VAL A 133 6.98 -8.42 -10.34
CA VAL A 133 7.67 -8.28 -11.61
C VAL A 133 6.96 -9.14 -12.65
N ILE A 134 6.49 -8.50 -13.73
CA ILE A 134 5.85 -9.13 -14.89
C ILE A 134 6.50 -8.54 -16.14
N ASP A 135 7.00 -9.39 -17.04
CA ASP A 135 7.68 -8.95 -18.27
C ASP A 135 8.77 -7.87 -18.05
N ASN A 136 9.61 -8.08 -17.03
CA ASN A 136 10.65 -7.13 -16.58
C ASN A 136 10.17 -5.75 -16.11
N LYS A 137 8.86 -5.55 -15.97
CA LYS A 137 8.26 -4.34 -15.41
C LYS A 137 7.86 -4.60 -13.96
N LYS A 138 8.02 -3.59 -13.12
CA LYS A 138 7.77 -3.67 -11.68
C LYS A 138 6.50 -2.90 -11.32
N SER A 139 5.70 -3.44 -10.42
CA SER A 139 4.64 -2.69 -9.76
C SER A 139 5.21 -1.65 -8.80
N ASP A 140 4.33 -0.76 -8.32
CA ASP A 140 4.59 -0.03 -7.07
C ASP A 140 4.70 -1.00 -5.89
N PHE A 141 5.18 -0.49 -4.76
CA PHE A 141 5.20 -1.27 -3.51
C PHE A 141 3.79 -1.39 -2.91
N SER A 142 3.55 -2.52 -2.25
CA SER A 142 2.39 -2.76 -1.41
C SER A 142 2.31 -1.76 -0.26
N SER A 143 1.15 -1.69 0.39
CA SER A 143 1.07 -1.14 1.74
C SER A 143 2.02 -1.90 2.69
N PRO A 144 2.66 -1.21 3.65
CA PRO A 144 3.56 -1.86 4.60
C PRO A 144 2.79 -2.79 5.54
N LEU A 145 3.33 -3.99 5.75
CA LEU A 145 2.93 -4.91 6.81
C LEU A 145 3.94 -4.78 7.95
N VAL A 146 3.50 -4.23 9.08
CA VAL A 146 4.35 -4.02 10.26
C VAL A 146 4.11 -5.13 11.27
N ILE A 147 5.19 -5.77 11.73
CA ILE A 147 5.16 -6.86 12.70
C ILE A 147 6.19 -6.59 13.79
N ILE A 148 5.74 -6.58 15.04
CA ILE A 148 6.60 -6.39 16.21
C ILE A 148 7.06 -7.76 16.73
N PHE A 149 8.36 -8.01 16.73
CA PHE A 149 8.95 -9.17 17.36
C PHE A 149 9.39 -8.82 18.79
N LYS A 150 8.75 -9.46 19.77
CA LYS A 150 9.11 -9.37 21.19
C LYS A 150 9.30 -10.76 21.76
N LYS A 151 10.52 -11.07 22.20
CA LYS A 151 10.88 -12.40 22.72
C LYS A 151 10.68 -12.55 24.23
N SER A 152 10.74 -11.45 24.97
CA SER A 152 10.76 -11.45 26.42
C SER A 152 9.36 -11.22 26.99
N PRO A 153 8.98 -11.91 28.07
CA PRO A 153 7.80 -11.60 28.86
C PRO A 153 7.75 -10.13 29.29
N PRO A 154 6.54 -9.58 29.49
CA PRO A 154 6.41 -8.24 30.05
C PRO A 154 6.97 -8.18 31.48
N SER A 155 7.43 -7.00 31.90
CA SER A 155 7.67 -6.77 33.32
C SER A 155 6.37 -6.92 34.11
N LEU A 156 6.47 -7.42 35.34
CA LEU A 156 5.35 -7.54 36.26
C LEU A 156 5.85 -7.35 37.69
N GLU A 157 5.45 -6.26 38.31
CA GLU A 157 5.70 -5.96 39.72
C GLU A 157 4.37 -5.76 40.43
N ILE A 158 4.25 -6.31 41.63
CA ILE A 158 3.08 -6.11 42.49
C ILE A 158 3.57 -5.23 43.63
N THR A 159 2.96 -4.05 43.78
CA THR A 159 3.29 -3.08 44.82
C THR A 159 2.39 -3.22 46.03
N ASN A 160 1.17 -3.71 45.86
CA ASN A 160 0.24 -4.02 46.93
C ASN A 160 -0.74 -5.13 46.49
N PRO A 161 -1.09 -6.09 47.35
CA PRO A 161 -0.50 -6.35 48.67
C PRO A 161 0.88 -7.03 48.55
N ASN A 162 1.62 -7.11 49.65
CA ASN A 162 2.82 -7.94 49.75
C ASN A 162 2.45 -9.38 50.07
N ASP A 163 3.34 -10.31 49.72
CA ASP A 163 3.20 -11.71 50.09
C ASP A 163 3.25 -11.88 51.62
N GLY A 164 2.27 -12.58 52.18
CA GLY A 164 2.09 -12.79 53.62
C GLY A 164 1.28 -11.72 54.35
N ASP A 165 0.77 -10.69 53.65
CA ASP A 165 -0.04 -9.65 54.28
C ASP A 165 -1.32 -10.25 54.91
N SER A 166 -1.75 -9.64 56.03
CA SER A 166 -2.93 -10.07 56.77
C SER A 166 -3.94 -8.94 56.91
N PHE A 167 -5.18 -9.22 56.54
CA PHE A 167 -6.29 -8.29 56.47
C PHE A 167 -7.36 -8.63 57.50
N LYS A 168 -8.03 -7.61 58.03
CA LYS A 168 -9.07 -7.74 59.07
C LYS A 168 -10.43 -7.33 58.53
N LYS A 169 -11.48 -7.44 59.35
CA LYS A 169 -12.88 -7.13 59.04
C LYS A 169 -13.14 -5.95 58.08
N GLU A 170 -12.40 -4.85 58.24
CA GLU A 170 -12.56 -3.61 57.46
C GLU A 170 -12.03 -3.74 56.01
N ASP A 171 -11.15 -4.69 55.75
CA ASP A 171 -10.38 -4.86 54.51
C ASP A 171 -10.84 -6.10 53.71
N LYS A 172 -12.15 -6.39 53.69
CA LYS A 172 -12.69 -7.52 52.90
C LYS A 172 -12.45 -7.34 51.40
N VAL A 173 -12.35 -6.09 50.94
CA VAL A 173 -12.02 -5.75 49.56
C VAL A 173 -10.71 -4.99 49.57
N ILE A 174 -9.71 -5.53 48.87
CA ILE A 174 -8.38 -4.92 48.77
C ILE A 174 -8.14 -4.45 47.34
N GLU A 175 -7.31 -3.41 47.20
CA GLU A 175 -6.82 -2.99 45.89
C GLU A 175 -5.49 -3.68 45.59
N VAL A 176 -5.46 -4.52 44.56
CA VAL A 176 -4.23 -5.12 44.04
C VAL A 176 -3.64 -4.15 43.04
N THR A 177 -2.45 -3.62 43.32
CA THR A 177 -1.75 -2.64 42.49
C THR A 177 -0.36 -3.11 42.11
N GLY A 178 0.14 -2.59 41.00
CA GLY A 178 1.47 -2.89 40.52
C GLY A 178 1.80 -2.19 39.22
N THR A 179 2.90 -2.59 38.59
CA THR A 179 3.38 -2.04 37.32
C THR A 179 3.67 -3.15 36.30
N THR A 180 3.55 -2.80 35.03
CA THR A 180 3.79 -3.69 33.88
C THR A 180 4.36 -2.91 32.70
N ASP A 181 4.71 -3.59 31.60
CA ASP A 181 5.08 -2.91 30.35
C ASP A 181 3.88 -2.27 29.66
N ALA A 182 4.14 -1.28 28.79
CA ALA A 182 3.14 -0.73 27.89
C ALA A 182 2.57 -1.77 26.92
N ASN A 183 1.32 -1.55 26.48
CA ASN A 183 0.58 -2.45 25.58
C ASN A 183 0.48 -3.89 26.10
N THR A 184 0.34 -4.05 27.42
CA THR A 184 0.08 -5.34 28.07
C THR A 184 -1.34 -5.40 28.60
N THR A 185 -1.80 -6.61 28.87
CA THR A 185 -3.05 -6.88 29.57
C THR A 185 -2.73 -7.59 30.87
N VAL A 186 -3.26 -7.08 31.98
CA VAL A 186 -3.06 -7.68 33.32
C VAL A 186 -4.35 -8.32 33.80
N MET A 187 -4.23 -9.52 34.38
CA MET A 187 -5.31 -10.24 35.00
C MET A 187 -4.98 -10.54 36.47
N VAL A 188 -5.88 -10.19 37.39
CA VAL A 188 -5.79 -10.49 38.82
C VAL A 188 -6.86 -11.54 39.14
N SER A 189 -6.41 -12.72 39.58
CA SER A 189 -7.25 -13.91 39.86
C SER A 189 -8.24 -14.25 38.73
N GLY A 190 -7.82 -14.05 37.49
CA GLY A 190 -8.62 -14.32 36.29
C GLY A 190 -9.45 -13.15 35.77
N PHE A 191 -9.46 -11.99 36.45
CA PHE A 191 -10.21 -10.80 36.06
C PHE A 191 -9.31 -9.70 35.52
N TYR A 192 -9.74 -8.98 34.49
CA TYR A 192 -8.94 -7.89 33.90
C TYR A 192 -8.77 -6.72 34.88
N ALA A 193 -7.52 -6.31 35.08
CA ALA A 193 -7.16 -5.09 35.79
C ALA A 193 -7.18 -3.89 34.84
N ILE A 194 -7.40 -2.70 35.38
CA ILE A 194 -7.29 -1.44 34.63
C ILE A 194 -5.82 -1.05 34.63
N ILE A 195 -5.30 -0.58 33.49
CA ILE A 195 -3.93 -0.06 33.35
C ILE A 195 -4.03 1.42 32.95
N ASP A 196 -3.31 2.28 33.66
CA ASP A 196 -3.27 3.71 33.38
C ASP A 196 -2.14 4.11 32.40
N GLU A 197 -2.04 5.41 32.09
CA GLU A 197 -1.00 5.95 31.18
C GLU A 197 0.43 5.79 31.71
N SER A 198 0.60 5.52 33.00
CA SER A 198 1.91 5.26 33.64
C SER A 198 2.28 3.78 33.64
N ASN A 199 1.45 2.91 33.06
CA ASN A 199 1.53 1.45 33.11
C ASN A 199 1.39 0.88 34.53
N SER A 200 0.72 1.62 35.42
CA SER A 200 0.30 1.11 36.72
C SER A 200 -1.03 0.39 36.54
N PHE A 201 -1.14 -0.82 37.06
CA PHE A 201 -2.39 -1.57 37.05
C PHE A 201 -3.06 -1.54 38.42
N SER A 202 -4.39 -1.56 38.45
CA SER A 202 -5.16 -1.76 39.67
C SER A 202 -6.41 -2.63 39.46
N TYR A 203 -6.76 -3.38 40.51
CA TYR A 203 -7.97 -4.19 40.56
C TYR A 203 -8.47 -4.36 42.01
N PHE A 204 -9.76 -4.14 42.24
CA PHE A 204 -10.38 -4.40 43.54
C PHE A 204 -10.78 -5.87 43.67
N LEU A 205 -10.09 -6.60 44.54
CA LEU A 205 -10.31 -8.02 44.81
C LEU A 205 -11.05 -8.21 46.14
N THR A 206 -12.10 -9.02 46.14
CA THR A 206 -12.79 -9.45 47.37
C THR A 206 -12.12 -10.69 47.94
N LEU A 207 -11.70 -10.64 49.19
CA LEU A 207 -11.07 -11.74 49.91
C LEU A 207 -12.12 -12.70 50.51
N HIS A 208 -11.72 -13.97 50.62
CA HIS A 208 -12.41 -15.05 51.31
C HIS A 208 -11.81 -15.26 52.71
N ASP A 209 -12.57 -15.84 53.63
CA ASP A 209 -12.10 -16.14 54.99
C ASP A 209 -10.92 -17.14 54.94
N GLY A 210 -9.83 -16.81 55.64
CA GLY A 210 -8.61 -17.60 55.67
C GLY A 210 -7.60 -17.20 54.59
N ASP A 211 -6.89 -18.19 54.04
CA ASP A 211 -5.82 -17.97 53.06
C ASP A 211 -6.38 -17.71 51.66
N ASN A 212 -5.87 -16.67 51.02
CA ASN A 212 -6.23 -16.24 49.68
C ASN A 212 -5.00 -16.29 48.77
N GLU A 213 -5.06 -17.09 47.72
CA GLU A 213 -4.07 -17.10 46.65
C GLU A 213 -4.48 -16.08 45.59
N ILE A 214 -3.67 -15.03 45.41
CA ILE A 214 -3.87 -13.99 44.40
C ILE A 214 -2.88 -14.23 43.27
N LYS A 215 -3.42 -14.61 42.11
CA LYS A 215 -2.64 -14.88 40.91
C LYS A 215 -2.70 -13.69 39.96
N VAL A 216 -1.56 -13.02 39.75
CA VAL A 216 -1.46 -11.90 38.82
C VAL A 216 -0.69 -12.34 37.58
N ALA A 217 -1.29 -12.18 36.41
CA ALA A 217 -0.66 -12.49 35.13
C ALA A 217 -0.67 -11.27 34.21
N SER A 218 0.45 -11.02 33.53
CA SER A 218 0.58 -9.99 32.49
C SER A 218 0.89 -10.66 31.16
N VAL A 219 0.21 -10.22 30.09
CA VAL A 219 0.37 -10.73 28.72
C VAL A 219 0.58 -9.57 27.76
N ASP A 220 1.61 -9.64 26.92
CA ASP A 220 1.88 -8.62 25.89
C ASP A 220 1.19 -8.92 24.54
N LEU A 221 1.29 -7.98 23.59
CA LEU A 221 0.75 -8.14 22.23
C LEU A 221 1.35 -9.32 21.46
N ALA A 222 2.59 -9.72 21.77
CA ALA A 222 3.29 -10.83 21.15
C ALA A 222 2.89 -12.20 21.75
N GLY A 223 2.07 -12.19 22.81
CA GLY A 223 1.63 -13.38 23.54
C GLY A 223 2.60 -13.85 24.61
N ASN A 224 3.65 -13.08 24.96
CA ASN A 224 4.51 -13.44 26.07
C ASN A 224 3.78 -13.19 27.39
N ARG A 225 4.01 -14.07 28.38
CA ARG A 225 3.31 -14.08 29.66
C ARG A 225 4.28 -14.03 30.82
N ALA A 226 4.02 -13.13 31.77
CA ALA A 226 4.61 -13.12 33.10
C ALA A 226 3.54 -13.43 34.14
N GLU A 227 3.91 -14.08 35.24
CA GLU A 227 2.97 -14.48 36.28
C GLU A 227 3.63 -14.40 37.66
N LYS A 228 2.86 -13.92 38.64
CA LYS A 228 3.23 -13.87 40.06
C LYS A 228 2.06 -14.35 40.90
N ILE A 229 2.37 -15.02 42.00
CA ILE A 229 1.41 -15.49 42.99
C ILE A 229 1.81 -14.89 44.32
N ILE A 230 0.84 -14.32 45.03
CA ILE A 230 0.99 -13.81 46.39
C ILE A 230 -0.10 -14.43 47.26
N HIS A 231 0.25 -14.74 48.50
CA HIS A 231 -0.66 -15.30 49.49
C HIS A 231 -0.96 -14.23 50.54
N VAL A 232 -2.23 -14.03 50.83
CA VAL A 232 -2.66 -13.13 51.91
C VAL A 232 -3.67 -13.85 52.80
N ASN A 233 -3.74 -13.47 54.06
CA ASN A 233 -4.72 -14.03 55.00
C ASN A 233 -5.80 -12.98 55.31
N TYR A 234 -7.07 -13.39 55.34
CA TYR A 234 -8.17 -12.55 55.80
C TYR A 234 -8.86 -13.18 57.00
N SER A 235 -8.95 -12.42 58.09
CA SER A 235 -9.60 -12.82 59.34
C SER A 235 -10.68 -11.80 59.73
N PRO A 236 -11.98 -12.14 59.60
CA PRO A 236 -13.11 -11.21 59.82
C PRO A 236 -13.37 -10.81 61.29
#